data_AF-A0AA40YNF8-F1
#
_entry.id   AF-A0AA40YNF8-F1
#
_cell.length_a   1.000
_cell.length_b   1.000
_cell.length_c   1.000
_cell.angle_alpha   90.00
_cell.angle_beta   90.00
_cell.angle_gamma   90.00
#
_symmetry.space_group_name_H-M   'P 1'
#
loop_
_entity.id
_entity.type
_entity.pdbx_description
1 polymer ?
#
loop_
_entity_poly.entity_id
_entity_poly.type
_entity_poly.pdbx_seq_one_letter_code
_entity_poly.pdbx_strand_id
1 'polypeptide(L)'
;MRRADEEEEPLKLIRRYVTPDRRYLKLGGSLLGMNGRGRAKFLRKLGQAAGEISPCELDTLLDGGWRERKTAAWLVAVAGRSEFRERLGELLLASEGPYAGQAYCVALAVFGTRADADLLIAYLDRYLRRSDLYYDQAAALGALLLLDAKLGADYAARFLVPHGLWQQWIDGPPSRDREAPNSYREFIGELCAFADEAAEHCPGRLK
;
A
#
# COMPACT_ATOMS: atom_id res chain seq x y z
N MET A 1 26.66 26.77 5.35
CA MET A 1 25.82 26.91 4.14
C MET A 1 25.19 25.59 3.63
N ARG A 2 25.40 24.41 4.25
CA ARG A 2 24.79 23.14 3.79
C ARG A 2 23.37 22.83 4.30
N ARG A 3 22.95 23.41 5.44
CA ARG A 3 21.65 23.11 6.07
C ARG A 3 20.41 23.63 5.32
N ALA A 4 20.52 24.71 4.56
CA ALA A 4 19.36 25.30 3.88
C ALA A 4 18.94 24.48 2.64
N ASP A 5 19.91 23.96 1.88
CA ASP A 5 19.62 23.11 0.71
C ASP A 5 19.05 21.74 1.12
N GLU A 6 19.54 21.16 2.22
CA GLU A 6 19.07 19.86 2.76
C GLU A 6 17.62 19.94 3.30
N GLU A 7 17.20 21.08 3.88
CA GLU A 7 15.81 21.27 4.33
C GLU A 7 14.84 21.62 3.17
N GLU A 8 15.36 22.19 2.07
CA GLU A 8 14.57 22.49 0.88
C GLU A 8 14.26 21.26 0.01
N GLU A 9 15.11 20.25 0.05
CA GLU A 9 14.99 19.04 -0.77
C GLU A 9 13.71 18.24 -0.47
N PRO A 10 13.36 17.90 0.80
CA PRO A 10 12.10 17.25 1.12
C PRO A 10 10.87 18.05 0.68
N LEU A 11 10.91 19.37 0.81
CA LEU A 11 9.81 20.25 0.38
C LEU A 11 9.63 20.25 -1.14
N LYS A 12 10.74 20.20 -1.90
CA LYS A 12 10.72 20.06 -3.36
C LYS A 12 10.08 18.73 -3.76
N LEU A 13 10.43 17.63 -3.08
CA LEU A 13 9.83 16.31 -3.32
C LEU A 13 8.34 16.26 -2.97
N ILE A 14 7.93 16.85 -1.85
CA ILE A 14 6.51 16.96 -1.47
C ILE A 14 5.71 17.72 -2.52
N ARG A 15 6.25 18.86 -3.00
CA ARG A 15 5.60 19.66 -4.05
C ARG A 15 5.51 18.90 -5.38
N ARG A 16 6.54 18.15 -5.74
CA ARG A 16 6.61 17.42 -7.02
C ARG A 16 5.81 16.12 -7.03
N TYR A 17 5.82 15.35 -5.94
CA TYR A 17 5.29 13.98 -5.93
C TYR A 17 4.03 13.83 -5.08
N VAL A 18 3.90 14.55 -3.96
CA VAL A 18 2.85 14.28 -2.95
C VAL A 18 1.62 15.16 -3.16
N THR A 19 1.84 16.46 -3.32
CA THR A 19 0.76 17.48 -3.40
C THR A 19 0.14 17.75 -4.78
N PRO A 20 0.71 17.40 -5.95
CA PRO A 20 0.11 17.75 -7.24
C PRO A 20 -1.34 17.28 -7.33
N ASP A 21 -2.26 18.20 -7.65
CA ASP A 21 -3.71 17.94 -7.72
C ASP A 21 -4.27 17.22 -6.47
N ARG A 22 -3.67 17.42 -5.29
CA ARG A 22 -3.95 16.72 -4.02
C ARG A 22 -3.82 15.19 -4.15
N ARG A 23 -2.80 14.69 -4.88
CA ARG A 23 -2.58 13.26 -5.16
C ARG A 23 -2.73 12.36 -3.94
N TYR A 24 -2.08 12.69 -2.82
CA TYR A 24 -2.13 11.89 -1.59
C TYR A 24 -3.56 11.61 -1.06
N LEU A 25 -4.52 12.51 -1.33
CA LEU A 25 -5.94 12.31 -0.96
C LEU A 25 -6.67 11.35 -1.89
N LYS A 26 -6.20 11.20 -3.12
CA LYS A 26 -6.84 10.36 -4.14
C LYS A 26 -6.37 8.91 -4.06
N LEU A 27 -5.13 8.67 -3.63
CA LEU A 27 -4.55 7.33 -3.52
C LEU A 27 -5.29 6.48 -2.47
N GLY A 28 -5.64 5.23 -2.77
CA GLY A 28 -6.46 4.36 -1.92
C GLY A 28 -7.93 4.31 -2.38
N GLY A 29 -8.87 4.13 -1.46
CA GLY A 29 -10.29 3.88 -1.80
C GLY A 29 -10.96 4.93 -2.72
N SER A 30 -10.52 6.19 -2.70
CA SER A 30 -11.04 7.23 -3.60
C SER A 30 -10.73 6.98 -5.09
N LEU A 31 -9.79 6.09 -5.42
CA LEU A 31 -9.50 5.70 -6.79
C LEU A 31 -10.66 4.94 -7.43
N LEU A 32 -11.41 4.16 -6.65
CA LEU A 32 -12.50 3.30 -7.13
C LEU A 32 -13.70 4.10 -7.65
N GLY A 33 -13.90 5.32 -7.14
CA GLY A 33 -14.93 6.23 -7.62
C GLY A 33 -14.49 7.13 -8.81
N MET A 34 -13.24 7.00 -9.27
CA MET A 34 -12.69 7.90 -10.29
C MET A 34 -12.97 7.38 -11.69
N ASN A 35 -13.70 8.14 -12.51
CA ASN A 35 -14.16 7.67 -13.83
C ASN A 35 -13.72 8.61 -14.98
N GLY A 36 -13.75 8.07 -16.20
CA GLY A 36 -13.59 8.86 -17.44
C GLY A 36 -12.26 9.61 -17.57
N ARG A 37 -12.32 10.83 -18.11
CA ARG A 37 -11.12 11.64 -18.42
C ARG A 37 -10.27 11.98 -17.20
N GLY A 38 -10.89 12.13 -16.03
CA GLY A 38 -10.18 12.40 -14.78
C GLY A 38 -9.28 11.24 -14.38
N ARG A 39 -9.81 10.01 -14.48
CA ARG A 39 -9.09 8.75 -14.22
C ARG A 39 -7.88 8.59 -15.13
N ALA A 40 -8.10 8.69 -16.45
CA ALA A 40 -7.01 8.56 -17.44
C ALA A 40 -5.89 9.58 -17.21
N LYS A 41 -6.23 10.84 -16.91
CA LYS A 41 -5.24 11.88 -16.59
C LYS A 41 -4.46 11.55 -15.32
N PHE A 42 -5.12 11.01 -14.30
CA PHE A 42 -4.48 10.65 -13.04
C PHE A 42 -3.53 9.46 -13.20
N LEU A 43 -3.97 8.38 -13.84
CA LEU A 43 -3.16 7.20 -14.16
C LEU A 43 -1.87 7.60 -14.88
N ARG A 44 -1.98 8.38 -15.96
CA ARG A 44 -0.82 8.87 -16.70
C ARG A 44 0.16 9.65 -15.85
N LYS A 45 -0.33 10.61 -15.05
CA LYS A 45 0.52 11.42 -14.16
C LYS A 45 1.16 10.58 -13.06
N LEU A 46 0.48 9.54 -12.57
CA LEU A 46 1.01 8.66 -11.54
C LEU A 46 2.12 7.77 -12.12
N GLY A 47 1.88 7.15 -13.28
CA GLY A 47 2.88 6.34 -14.00
C GLY A 47 4.13 7.13 -14.36
N GLN A 48 3.98 8.34 -14.92
CA GLN A 48 5.11 9.22 -15.21
C GLN A 48 5.94 9.53 -13.96
N ALA A 49 5.27 9.92 -12.87
CA ALA A 49 5.95 10.21 -11.61
C ALA A 49 6.67 8.98 -11.03
N ALA A 50 6.09 7.78 -11.18
CA ALA A 50 6.67 6.53 -10.70
C ALA A 50 7.94 6.14 -11.47
N GLY A 51 7.98 6.40 -12.78
CA GLY A 51 9.18 6.17 -13.59
C GLY A 51 10.25 7.24 -13.42
N GLU A 52 9.86 8.48 -13.11
CA GLU A 52 10.81 9.60 -12.92
C GLU A 52 11.50 9.60 -11.55
N ILE A 53 10.81 9.17 -10.48
CA ILE A 53 11.36 9.25 -9.13
C ILE A 53 12.52 8.27 -8.93
N SER A 54 13.61 8.75 -8.34
CA SER A 54 14.80 7.96 -8.02
C SER A 54 14.64 7.18 -6.71
N PRO A 55 15.47 6.15 -6.46
CA PRO A 55 15.47 5.43 -5.20
C PRO A 55 15.71 6.33 -3.97
N CYS A 56 16.68 7.26 -4.03
CA CYS A 56 16.99 8.15 -2.90
C CYS A 56 15.83 9.12 -2.57
N GLU A 57 15.11 9.58 -3.59
CA GLU A 57 13.91 10.41 -3.40
C GLU A 57 12.77 9.60 -2.78
N LEU A 58 12.64 8.31 -3.13
CA LEU A 58 11.69 7.39 -2.50
C LEU A 58 12.00 7.17 -1.02
N ASP A 59 13.27 6.92 -0.67
CA ASP A 59 13.71 6.80 0.74
C ASP A 59 13.35 8.05 1.54
N THR A 60 13.66 9.23 0.98
CA THR A 60 13.32 10.52 1.61
C THR A 60 11.82 10.66 1.88
N LEU A 61 10.97 10.24 0.94
CA LEU A 61 9.52 10.28 1.13
C LEU A 61 9.01 9.21 2.12
N LEU A 62 9.64 8.04 2.18
CA LEU A 62 9.30 6.98 3.13
C LEU A 62 9.69 7.36 4.57
N ASP A 63 10.71 8.18 4.76
CA ASP A 63 11.11 8.73 6.06
C ASP A 63 10.21 9.90 6.51
N GLY A 64 9.39 10.43 5.60
CA GLY A 64 8.46 11.53 5.87
C GLY A 64 7.21 11.14 6.67
N GLY A 65 6.21 12.02 6.63
CA GLY A 65 4.91 11.80 7.24
C GLY A 65 4.03 10.82 6.46
N TRP A 66 2.80 10.59 6.94
CA TRP A 66 1.91 9.60 6.34
C TRP A 66 1.54 9.91 4.88
N ARG A 67 1.53 11.18 4.46
CA ARG A 67 1.15 11.59 3.10
C ARG A 67 2.26 11.24 2.11
N GLU A 68 3.48 11.49 2.54
CA GLU A 68 4.73 11.21 1.84
C GLU A 68 4.89 9.70 1.70
N ARG A 69 4.81 8.98 2.82
CA ARG A 69 4.85 7.50 2.89
C ARG A 69 3.83 6.83 1.98
N LYS A 70 2.57 7.25 2.08
CA LYS A 70 1.48 6.74 1.24
C LYS A 70 1.74 6.97 -0.24
N THR A 71 2.24 8.16 -0.60
CA THR A 71 2.56 8.49 -1.99
C THR A 71 3.72 7.63 -2.49
N ALA A 72 4.80 7.54 -1.72
CA ALA A 72 5.98 6.74 -2.06
C ALA A 72 5.62 5.28 -2.29
N ALA A 73 4.82 4.67 -1.39
CA ALA A 73 4.35 3.30 -1.54
C ALA A 73 3.60 3.05 -2.86
N TRP A 74 2.74 3.99 -3.28
CA TRP A 74 2.07 3.90 -4.58
C TRP A 74 3.03 4.05 -5.76
N LEU A 75 4.01 4.94 -5.69
CA LEU A 75 5.03 5.07 -6.73
C LEU A 75 5.88 3.81 -6.85
N VAL A 76 6.24 3.20 -5.71
CA VAL A 76 6.93 1.90 -5.64
C VAL A 76 6.11 0.79 -6.29
N ALA A 77 4.81 0.69 -5.96
CA ALA A 77 3.90 -0.30 -6.54
C ALA A 77 3.80 -0.14 -8.06
N VAL A 78 3.55 1.08 -8.54
CA VAL A 78 3.36 1.40 -9.97
C VAL A 78 4.65 1.16 -10.78
N ALA A 79 5.81 1.49 -10.21
CA ALA A 79 7.09 1.26 -10.87
C ALA A 79 7.61 -0.19 -10.72
N GLY A 80 6.98 -1.02 -9.88
CA GLY A 80 7.42 -2.40 -9.63
C GLY A 80 8.76 -2.49 -8.89
N ARG A 81 9.08 -1.52 -8.03
CA ARG A 81 10.38 -1.40 -7.35
C ARG A 81 10.50 -2.33 -6.13
N SER A 82 10.64 -3.63 -6.41
CA SER A 82 10.72 -4.68 -5.38
C SER A 82 11.93 -4.56 -4.44
N GLU A 83 12.94 -3.75 -4.79
CA GLU A 83 14.05 -3.40 -3.90
C GLU A 83 13.59 -2.71 -2.60
N PHE A 84 12.40 -2.10 -2.58
CA PHE A 84 11.81 -1.49 -1.38
C PHE A 84 10.97 -2.46 -0.53
N ARG A 85 10.85 -3.74 -0.91
CA ARG A 85 10.01 -4.74 -0.23
C ARG A 85 10.22 -4.75 1.28
N GLU A 86 11.46 -4.95 1.72
CA GLU A 86 11.78 -5.05 3.16
C GLU A 86 11.43 -3.75 3.87
N ARG A 87 11.75 -2.59 3.27
CA ARG A 87 11.43 -1.28 3.83
C ARG A 87 9.93 -1.08 4.02
N LEU A 88 9.11 -1.49 3.05
CA LEU A 88 7.66 -1.42 3.16
C LEU A 88 7.12 -2.38 4.23
N GLY A 89 7.70 -3.58 4.34
CA GLY A 89 7.39 -4.54 5.39
C GLY A 89 7.69 -4.01 6.79
N GLU A 90 8.86 -3.41 7.00
CA GLU A 90 9.26 -2.75 8.25
C GLU A 90 8.29 -1.65 8.64
N LEU A 91 7.95 -0.76 7.70
CA LEU A 91 7.03 0.36 7.94
C LEU A 91 5.61 -0.13 8.26
N LEU A 92 5.15 -1.18 7.56
CA LEU A 92 3.87 -1.82 7.84
C LEU A 92 3.87 -2.42 9.25
N LEU A 93 4.89 -3.21 9.61
CA LEU A 93 5.00 -3.85 10.91
C LEU A 93 5.16 -2.85 12.06
N ALA A 94 5.80 -1.71 11.82
CA ALA A 94 5.90 -0.63 12.81
C ALA A 94 4.53 0.02 13.09
N SER A 95 3.64 0.08 12.09
CA SER A 95 2.34 0.75 12.17
C SER A 95 2.42 2.19 12.68
N GLU A 96 3.50 2.89 12.33
CA GLU A 96 3.74 4.26 12.77
C GLU A 96 3.06 5.26 11.83
N GLY A 97 1.92 5.76 12.28
CA GLY A 97 1.16 6.81 11.59
C GLY A 97 -0.03 6.26 10.77
N PRO A 98 -1.11 7.04 10.66
CA PRO A 98 -2.34 6.57 10.01
C PRO A 98 -2.25 6.59 8.48
N TYR A 99 -3.11 5.84 7.80
CA TYR A 99 -3.43 5.95 6.36
C TYR A 99 -2.36 5.50 5.35
N ALA A 100 -1.17 5.06 5.77
CA ALA A 100 -0.13 4.56 4.87
C ALA A 100 -0.14 3.03 4.73
N GLY A 101 -0.59 2.27 5.73
CA GLY A 101 -0.49 0.80 5.74
C GLY A 101 -1.20 0.11 4.59
N GLN A 102 -2.41 0.57 4.21
CA GLN A 102 -3.08 0.10 2.99
C GLN A 102 -2.20 0.23 1.73
N ALA A 103 -1.45 1.31 1.58
CA ALA A 103 -0.59 1.50 0.42
C ALA A 103 0.60 0.53 0.42
N TYR A 104 1.13 0.19 1.59
CA TYR A 104 2.15 -0.87 1.72
C TYR A 104 1.58 -2.24 1.34
N CYS A 105 0.37 -2.55 1.80
CA CYS A 105 -0.32 -3.79 1.46
C CYS A 105 -0.54 -3.92 -0.06
N VAL A 106 -0.94 -2.84 -0.73
CA VAL A 106 -1.08 -2.80 -2.20
C VAL A 106 0.26 -3.06 -2.88
N ALA A 107 1.34 -2.39 -2.47
CA ALA A 107 2.67 -2.58 -3.06
C ALA A 107 3.17 -4.04 -2.94
N LEU A 108 3.05 -4.64 -1.74
CA LEU A 108 3.40 -6.03 -1.50
C LEU A 108 2.53 -6.99 -2.35
N ALA A 109 1.24 -6.71 -2.47
CA ALA A 109 0.32 -7.50 -3.29
C ALA A 109 0.58 -7.40 -4.81
N VAL A 110 1.11 -6.25 -5.26
CA VAL A 110 1.57 -6.05 -6.66
C VAL A 110 2.84 -6.85 -6.93
N PHE A 111 3.80 -6.87 -5.99
CA PHE A 111 5.03 -7.66 -6.15
C PHE A 111 4.76 -9.16 -6.24
N GLY A 112 3.80 -9.66 -5.48
CA GLY A 112 3.18 -10.96 -5.80
C GLY A 112 4.01 -12.19 -5.44
N THR A 113 5.02 -12.09 -4.56
CA THR A 113 5.92 -13.21 -4.22
C THR A 113 5.64 -13.79 -2.84
N ARG A 114 6.25 -14.95 -2.55
CA ARG A 114 6.23 -15.56 -1.21
C ARG A 114 6.79 -14.62 -0.13
N ALA A 115 7.87 -13.89 -0.43
CA ALA A 115 8.46 -12.94 0.52
C ALA A 115 7.48 -11.83 0.90
N ASP A 116 6.64 -11.37 -0.04
CA ASP A 116 5.61 -10.38 0.22
C ASP A 116 4.52 -10.92 1.15
N ALA A 117 4.13 -12.18 0.97
CA ALA A 117 3.20 -12.87 1.85
C ALA A 117 3.74 -13.00 3.28
N ASP A 118 5.03 -13.30 3.44
CA ASP A 118 5.65 -13.45 4.77
C ASP A 118 5.63 -12.14 5.57
N LEU A 119 5.81 -10.99 4.91
CA LEU A 119 5.67 -9.67 5.54
C LEU A 119 4.23 -9.38 6.00
N LEU A 120 3.24 -9.72 5.17
CA LEU A 120 1.82 -9.59 5.52
C LEU A 120 1.43 -10.52 6.68
N ILE A 121 1.93 -11.75 6.69
CA ILE A 121 1.73 -12.72 7.77
C ILE A 121 2.32 -12.19 9.07
N ALA A 122 3.54 -11.66 9.06
CA ALA A 122 4.17 -11.09 10.25
C ALA A 122 3.35 -9.94 10.85
N TYR A 123 2.83 -9.05 9.99
CA TYR A 123 1.92 -7.99 10.41
C TYR A 123 0.62 -8.54 11.04
N LEU A 124 -0.06 -9.46 10.35
CA LEU A 124 -1.31 -10.03 10.81
C LEU A 124 -1.16 -10.82 12.11
N ASP A 125 -0.06 -11.56 12.26
CA ASP A 125 0.27 -12.23 13.52
C ASP A 125 0.36 -11.22 14.67
N ARG A 126 1.01 -10.07 14.46
CA ARG A 126 1.12 -9.06 15.52
C ARG A 126 -0.21 -8.37 15.82
N TYR A 127 -0.92 -7.93 14.79
CA TYR A 127 -2.00 -6.96 14.96
C TYR A 127 -3.41 -7.55 14.99
N LEU A 128 -3.64 -8.78 14.56
CA LEU A 128 -4.94 -9.44 14.80
C LEU A 128 -5.15 -9.80 16.27
N ARG A 129 -4.06 -10.04 17.02
CA ARG A 129 -4.12 -10.26 18.48
C ARG A 129 -4.46 -8.99 19.27
N ARG A 130 -4.47 -7.82 18.61
CA ARG A 130 -4.73 -6.50 19.19
C ARG A 130 -6.11 -6.02 18.78
N SER A 131 -7.13 -6.62 19.40
CA SER A 131 -8.53 -6.25 19.15
C SER A 131 -8.86 -4.81 19.55
N ASP A 132 -8.03 -4.18 20.37
CA ASP A 132 -8.10 -2.76 20.74
C ASP A 132 -7.66 -1.81 19.61
N LEU A 133 -6.96 -2.32 18.59
CA LEU A 133 -6.39 -1.52 17.51
C LEU A 133 -7.14 -1.73 16.19
N TYR A 134 -7.48 -0.63 15.55
CA TYR A 134 -8.09 -0.59 14.21
C TYR A 134 -7.14 0.12 13.25
N TYR A 135 -6.18 -0.65 12.74
CA TYR A 135 -5.18 -0.20 11.78
C TYR A 135 -5.50 -0.82 10.41
N ASP A 136 -4.52 -1.42 9.76
CA ASP A 136 -4.59 -1.93 8.40
C ASP A 136 -4.77 -3.46 8.36
N GLN A 137 -5.23 -4.11 9.45
CA GLN A 137 -5.44 -5.57 9.50
C GLN A 137 -6.34 -6.08 8.37
N ALA A 138 -7.42 -5.36 8.06
CA ALA A 138 -8.32 -5.73 6.97
C ALA A 138 -7.64 -5.63 5.59
N ALA A 139 -6.85 -4.57 5.35
CA ALA A 139 -6.10 -4.42 4.11
C ALA A 139 -5.00 -5.48 3.98
N ALA A 140 -4.29 -5.80 5.07
CA ALA A 140 -3.26 -6.82 5.09
C ALA A 140 -3.84 -8.23 4.83
N LEU A 141 -5.00 -8.54 5.42
CA LEU A 141 -5.68 -9.81 5.16
C LEU A 141 -6.17 -9.89 3.71
N GLY A 142 -6.77 -8.82 3.19
CA GLY A 142 -7.19 -8.74 1.79
C GLY A 142 -6.03 -8.94 0.82
N ALA A 143 -4.88 -8.33 1.10
CA ALA A 143 -3.65 -8.52 0.34
C ALA A 143 -3.13 -9.96 0.42
N LEU A 144 -3.13 -10.59 1.59
CA LEU A 144 -2.68 -11.98 1.75
C LEU A 144 -3.58 -12.96 0.99
N LEU A 145 -4.91 -12.78 1.07
CA LEU A 145 -5.88 -13.56 0.31
C LEU A 145 -5.70 -13.40 -1.20
N LEU A 146 -5.30 -12.21 -1.66
CA LEU A 146 -5.00 -11.97 -3.07
C LEU A 146 -3.72 -12.70 -3.48
N LEU A 147 -2.70 -12.72 -2.62
CA LEU A 147 -1.46 -13.48 -2.86
C LEU A 147 -1.71 -14.99 -2.85
N ASP A 148 -2.53 -15.50 -1.95
CA ASP A 148 -2.93 -16.92 -1.93
C ASP A 148 -3.55 -17.34 -3.26
N ALA A 149 -4.49 -16.54 -3.78
CA ALA A 149 -5.10 -16.79 -5.08
C ALA A 149 -4.10 -16.73 -6.24
N LYS A 150 -3.15 -15.77 -6.23
CA LYS A 150 -2.12 -15.62 -7.27
C LYS A 150 -1.09 -16.76 -7.23
N LEU A 151 -0.72 -17.23 -6.05
CA LEU A 151 0.35 -18.20 -5.83
C LEU A 151 -0.14 -19.65 -5.73
N GLY A 152 -1.46 -19.87 -5.72
CA GLY A 152 -2.03 -21.19 -5.45
C GLY A 152 -1.70 -21.69 -4.05
N ALA A 153 -1.65 -20.77 -3.08
CA ALA A 153 -1.31 -21.03 -1.69
C ALA A 153 -2.51 -20.81 -0.76
N ASP A 154 -2.32 -21.10 0.53
CA ASP A 154 -3.36 -20.97 1.56
C ASP A 154 -2.78 -20.42 2.87
N TYR A 155 -1.98 -19.35 2.77
CA TYR A 155 -1.32 -18.73 3.91
C TYR A 155 -2.33 -18.03 4.84
N ALA A 156 -3.44 -17.52 4.32
CA ALA A 156 -4.47 -16.83 5.10
C ALA A 156 -5.35 -17.78 5.93
N ALA A 157 -5.46 -19.07 5.57
CA ALA A 157 -6.34 -20.03 6.26
C ALA A 157 -6.14 -20.05 7.78
N ARG A 158 -4.89 -19.96 8.26
CA ARG A 158 -4.57 -19.94 9.69
C ARG A 158 -5.23 -18.79 10.46
N PHE A 159 -5.53 -17.67 9.81
CA PHE A 159 -6.19 -16.53 10.43
C PHE A 159 -7.72 -16.64 10.38
N LEU A 160 -8.23 -17.42 9.42
CA LEU A 160 -9.65 -17.56 9.07
C LEU A 160 -10.32 -18.82 9.62
N VAL A 161 -9.58 -19.66 10.36
CA VAL A 161 -10.18 -20.80 11.07
C VAL A 161 -11.34 -20.35 11.96
N PRO A 162 -12.37 -21.18 12.19
CA PRO A 162 -13.45 -20.84 13.11
C PRO A 162 -12.90 -20.43 14.49
N HIS A 163 -13.38 -19.32 15.03
CA HIS A 163 -12.87 -18.70 16.25
C HIS A 163 -11.38 -18.31 16.19
N GLY A 164 -10.81 -18.17 14.99
CA GLY A 164 -9.44 -17.75 14.74
C GLY A 164 -9.21 -16.26 14.97
N LEU A 165 -7.97 -15.82 14.75
CA LEU A 165 -7.52 -14.46 15.04
C LEU A 165 -8.33 -13.39 14.31
N TRP A 166 -8.77 -13.66 13.07
CA TRP A 166 -9.61 -12.72 12.32
C TRP A 166 -10.97 -12.51 12.99
N GLN A 167 -11.65 -13.60 13.35
CA GLN A 167 -12.96 -13.52 14.00
C GLN A 167 -12.85 -12.85 15.38
N GLN A 168 -11.84 -13.22 16.17
CA GLN A 168 -11.57 -12.60 17.48
C GLN A 168 -11.32 -11.09 17.36
N TRP A 169 -10.60 -10.67 16.32
CA TRP A 169 -10.34 -9.25 16.07
C TRP A 169 -11.60 -8.49 15.65
N ILE A 170 -12.43 -9.06 14.76
CA ILE A 170 -13.71 -8.45 14.35
C ILE A 170 -14.68 -8.30 15.54
N ASP A 171 -14.81 -9.35 16.34
CA ASP A 171 -15.75 -9.39 17.47
C ASP A 171 -15.26 -8.60 18.69
N GLY A 172 -13.97 -8.26 18.73
CA GLY A 172 -13.39 -7.48 19.82
C GLY A 172 -13.74 -5.98 19.74
N PRO A 173 -13.67 -5.26 20.87
CA PRO A 173 -14.10 -3.86 20.95
C PRO A 173 -13.08 -2.87 20.36
N PRO A 174 -13.50 -1.80 19.66
CA PRO A 174 -14.88 -1.54 19.24
C PRO A 174 -15.33 -2.53 18.16
N SER A 175 -16.61 -2.92 18.21
CA SER A 175 -17.21 -3.80 17.18
C SER A 175 -16.94 -3.23 15.79
N ARG A 176 -16.45 -4.08 14.90
CA ARG A 176 -16.13 -3.72 13.52
C ARG A 176 -17.22 -4.20 12.58
N ASP A 177 -17.30 -3.57 11.40
CA ASP A 177 -18.15 -4.07 10.33
C ASP A 177 -17.70 -5.48 9.93
N ARG A 178 -18.68 -6.40 9.89
CA ARG A 178 -18.46 -7.82 9.61
C ARG A 178 -18.45 -8.08 8.11
N GLU A 179 -17.68 -7.29 7.37
CA GLU A 179 -17.49 -7.58 5.95
C GLU A 179 -16.82 -8.93 5.78
N ALA A 180 -17.20 -9.64 4.73
CA ALA A 180 -16.56 -10.91 4.41
C ALA A 180 -15.07 -10.66 4.10
N PRO A 181 -14.14 -11.51 4.56
CA PRO A 181 -12.71 -11.40 4.22
C PRO A 181 -12.46 -11.21 2.72
N ASN A 182 -13.31 -11.83 1.90
CA ASN A 182 -13.25 -11.76 0.46
C ASN A 182 -13.51 -10.35 -0.11
N SER A 183 -14.31 -9.52 0.56
CA SER A 183 -14.55 -8.12 0.17
C SER A 183 -13.26 -7.30 0.25
N TYR A 184 -12.42 -7.54 1.26
CA TYR A 184 -11.10 -6.91 1.36
C TYR A 184 -10.13 -7.39 0.28
N ARG A 185 -10.21 -8.68 -0.12
CA ARG A 185 -9.44 -9.21 -1.25
C ARG A 185 -9.81 -8.50 -2.55
N GLU A 186 -11.11 -8.36 -2.82
CA GLU A 186 -11.62 -7.67 -4.01
C GLU A 186 -11.19 -6.21 -4.04
N PHE A 187 -11.37 -5.50 -2.91
CA PHE A 187 -10.95 -4.11 -2.77
C PHE A 187 -9.44 -3.93 -3.02
N ILE A 188 -8.58 -4.76 -2.43
CA ILE A 188 -7.13 -4.71 -2.71
C ILE A 188 -6.83 -5.07 -4.17
N GLY A 189 -7.55 -6.03 -4.74
CA GLY A 189 -7.44 -6.42 -6.14
C GLY A 189 -7.69 -5.24 -7.10
N GLU A 190 -8.74 -4.45 -6.85
CA GLU A 190 -9.04 -3.26 -7.65
C GLU A 190 -7.95 -2.18 -7.52
N LEU A 191 -7.39 -1.99 -6.32
CA LEU A 191 -6.26 -1.07 -6.11
C LEU A 191 -4.99 -1.55 -6.83
N CYS A 192 -4.72 -2.86 -6.83
CA CYS A 192 -3.60 -3.44 -7.58
C CYS A 192 -3.79 -3.25 -9.10
N ALA A 193 -4.99 -3.53 -9.61
CA ALA A 193 -5.32 -3.31 -11.02
C ALA A 193 -5.11 -1.84 -11.42
N PHE A 194 -5.49 -0.90 -10.55
CA PHE A 194 -5.21 0.52 -10.77
C PHE A 194 -3.71 0.82 -10.85
N ALA A 195 -2.89 0.19 -9.99
CA ALA A 195 -1.43 0.35 -10.03
C ALA A 195 -0.84 -0.21 -11.32
N ASP A 196 -1.32 -1.38 -11.77
CA ASP A 196 -0.89 -2.01 -13.02
C ASP A 196 -1.27 -1.16 -14.25
N GLU A 197 -2.48 -0.59 -14.27
CA GLU A 197 -2.89 0.34 -15.33
C GLU A 197 -2.05 1.63 -15.33
N ALA A 198 -1.72 2.17 -14.15
CA ALA A 198 -0.84 3.34 -14.07
C ALA A 198 0.56 3.01 -14.59
N ALA A 199 1.02 1.76 -14.40
CA ALA A 199 2.33 1.32 -14.81
C ALA A 199 2.52 1.30 -16.33
N GLU A 200 1.45 1.21 -17.11
CA GLU A 200 1.49 1.35 -18.57
C GLU A 200 2.03 2.72 -19.03
N HIS A 201 2.00 3.71 -18.13
CA HIS A 201 2.53 5.05 -18.36
C HIS A 201 3.89 5.29 -17.70
N CYS A 202 4.51 4.25 -17.13
CA CYS A 202 5.82 4.32 -16.51
C CYS A 202 6.92 4.25 -17.59
N PRO A 203 7.72 5.31 -17.80
CA PRO A 203 8.84 5.26 -18.73
C PRO A 203 9.85 4.19 -18.26
N GLY A 204 10.20 3.24 -19.14
CA GLY A 204 11.25 2.25 -18.89
C GLY A 204 10.83 0.92 -18.26
N ARG A 205 9.54 0.70 -17.95
CA ARG A 205 9.06 -0.64 -17.54
C ARG A 205 8.94 -1.51 -18.79
N LEU A 206 9.87 -2.45 -18.99
CA LEU A 206 9.73 -3.50 -20.00
C LEU A 206 8.52 -4.37 -19.63
N LYS A 207 7.66 -4.61 -20.61
CA LYS A 207 6.50 -5.50 -20.51
C LYS A 207 6.95 -6.96 -20.38
#